data_AF-A0AA42Y8A7-F1
#
_entry.id   AF-A0AA42Y8A7-F1
#
_cell.length_a   1.000
_cell.length_b   1.000
_cell.length_c   1.000
_cell.angle_alpha   90.00
_cell.angle_beta   90.00
_cell.angle_gamma   90.00
#
_symmetry.space_group_name_H-M   'P 1'
#
loop_
_entity.id
_entity.type
_entity.pdbx_description
1 polymer ?
#
loop_
_entity_poly.entity_id
_entity_poly.type
_entity_poly.pdbx_seq_one_letter_code
_entity_poly.pdbx_strand_id
1 'polypeptide(L)'
;MADLPRRRLAGFYFFYFAYLGAFAPFFSIYLKAVGLSPVEIGTVMALPAVARMTAPHLWGWLADAGGVMRIVRATTLAGVVCWLGMFAGTA
;
A
#
# COMPACT_ATOMS: atom_id res chain seq x y z
N MET A 1 19.04 9.01 24.91
CA MET A 1 18.54 8.80 23.53
C MET A 1 18.41 7.30 23.34
N ALA A 2 17.20 6.78 23.19
CA ALA A 2 16.96 5.34 23.07
C ALA A 2 17.72 4.75 21.86
N ASP A 3 18.34 3.59 22.02
CA ASP A 3 18.99 2.86 20.94
C ASP A 3 17.96 2.44 19.89
N LEU A 4 17.82 3.27 18.86
CA LEU A 4 17.00 2.96 17.69
C LEU A 4 17.59 1.71 17.02
N PRO A 5 16.78 0.69 16.69
CA PRO A 5 17.27 -0.52 16.04
C PRO A 5 17.65 -0.24 14.58
N ARG A 6 18.83 0.36 14.36
CA ARG A 6 19.31 0.90 13.08
C ARG A 6 19.22 -0.12 11.94
N ARG A 7 19.54 -1.39 12.22
CA ARG A 7 19.48 -2.50 11.24
C ARG A 7 18.05 -2.83 10.79
N ARG A 8 17.09 -2.84 11.71
CA ARG A 8 15.67 -3.11 11.39
C ARG A 8 15.08 -1.96 10.57
N LEU A 9 15.43 -0.73 10.94
CA LEU A 9 15.00 0.47 10.24
C LEU A 9 15.61 0.56 8.83
N ALA A 10 16.91 0.29 8.70
CA ALA A 10 17.59 0.27 7.41
C ALA A 10 17.00 -0.80 6.46
N GLY A 11 16.74 -2.01 6.97
CA GLY A 11 16.06 -3.06 6.18
C GLY A 11 14.67 -2.62 5.72
N PHE A 12 13.87 -2.04 6.62
CA PHE A 12 12.54 -1.52 6.28
C PHE A 12 12.61 -0.48 5.16
N TYR A 13 13.47 0.54 5.29
CA TYR A 13 13.61 1.57 4.25
C TYR A 13 14.16 1.00 2.95
N PHE A 14 15.10 0.05 3.00
CA PHE A 14 15.62 -0.61 1.81
C PHE A 14 14.49 -1.27 1.01
N PHE A 15 13.66 -2.11 1.64
CA PHE A 15 12.54 -2.77 0.96
C PHE A 15 11.48 -1.78 0.48
N TYR A 16 11.18 -0.75 1.29
CA TYR A 16 10.24 0.29 0.93
C TYR A 16 10.66 1.04 -0.35
N PHE A 17 11.92 1.49 -0.41
CA PHE A 17 12.44 2.19 -1.59
C PHE A 17 12.66 1.26 -2.77
N ALA A 18 13.06 0.01 -2.56
CA ALA A 18 13.17 -0.99 -3.62
C ALA A 18 11.79 -1.24 -4.28
N TYR A 19 10.75 -1.42 -3.47
CA TYR A 19 9.37 -1.52 -3.96
C TYR A 19 8.96 -0.25 -4.71
N LEU A 20 9.20 0.93 -4.13
CA LEU A 20 8.78 2.20 -4.74
C LEU A 20 9.48 2.44 -6.09
N GLY A 21 10.77 2.10 -6.18
CA GLY A 21 11.58 2.20 -7.40
C GLY A 21 11.20 1.18 -8.48
N ALA A 22 10.71 0.00 -8.09
CA ALA A 22 10.16 -0.98 -9.03
C ALA A 22 8.73 -0.61 -9.47
N PHE A 23 7.89 -0.17 -8.54
CA PHE A 23 6.48 0.11 -8.81
C PHE A 23 6.29 1.35 -9.70
N ALA A 24 6.98 2.45 -9.38
CA ALA A 24 6.77 3.73 -10.07
C ALA A 24 6.98 3.69 -11.60
N PRO A 25 8.04 3.07 -12.15
CA PRO A 25 8.25 3.01 -13.60
C PRO A 25 7.60 1.81 -14.29
N PHE A 26 7.46 0.66 -13.62
CA PHE A 26 7.06 -0.58 -14.30
C PHE A 26 5.56 -0.89 -14.20
N PHE A 27 4.85 -0.36 -13.20
CA PHE A 27 3.46 -0.76 -12.96
C PHE A 27 2.51 -0.31 -14.09
N SER A 28 2.67 0.91 -14.61
CA SER A 28 1.87 1.39 -15.74
C SER A 28 2.13 0.59 -17.03
N ILE A 29 3.39 0.18 -17.25
CA ILE A 29 3.79 -0.67 -18.39
C ILE A 29 3.18 -2.06 -18.25
N TYR A 30 3.19 -2.63 -17.04
CA TYR A 30 2.55 -3.91 -16.76
C TYR A 30 1.04 -3.87 -17.04
N LEU A 31 0.33 -2.82 -16.59
CA LEU A 31 -1.09 -2.67 -16.88
C LEU A 31 -1.37 -2.54 -18.39
N LYS A 32 -0.51 -1.85 -19.12
CA LYS A 32 -0.57 -1.81 -20.59
C LYS A 32 -0.36 -3.19 -21.21
N ALA A 33 0.54 -4.01 -20.67
CA ALA A 33 0.79 -5.37 -21.15
C ALA A 33 -0.39 -6.33 -20.87
N VAL A 34 -1.16 -6.08 -19.80
CA VAL A 34 -2.41 -6.80 -19.47
C VAL A 34 -3.58 -6.35 -20.38
N GLY A 35 -3.39 -5.32 -21.20
CA GLY A 35 -4.36 -4.86 -22.19
C GLY A 35 -5.29 -3.74 -21.71
N LEU A 36 -4.99 -3.10 -20.57
CA LEU A 36 -5.78 -1.96 -20.10
C LEU A 36 -5.65 -0.76 -21.07
N SER A 37 -6.76 -0.07 -21.29
CA SER A 37 -6.79 1.18 -22.04
C SER A 37 -6.05 2.30 -21.28
N PRO A 38 -5.56 3.34 -21.99
CA PRO A 38 -4.89 4.47 -21.33
C PRO A 38 -5.73 5.15 -20.25
N VAL A 39 -7.05 5.19 -20.43
CA VAL A 39 -7.99 5.76 -19.46
C VAL A 39 -8.03 4.90 -18.20
N GLU A 40 -8.15 3.58 -18.33
CA GLU A 40 -8.16 2.66 -17.18
C GLU A 40 -6.83 2.71 -16.43
N ILE A 41 -5.69 2.70 -17.13
CA ILE A 41 -4.37 2.88 -16.51
C ILE A 41 -4.32 4.18 -15.71
N GLY A 42 -4.79 5.29 -16.30
CA GLY A 42 -4.86 6.58 -15.62
C GLY A 42 -5.71 6.53 -14.35
N THR A 43 -6.87 5.87 -14.39
CA THR A 43 -7.72 5.70 -13.20
C THR A 43 -7.04 4.89 -12.11
N VAL A 44 -6.38 3.78 -12.44
CA VAL A 44 -5.65 2.94 -11.47
C VAL A 44 -4.45 3.68 -10.90
N MET A 45 -3.70 4.43 -11.73
CA MET A 45 -2.55 5.23 -11.29
C MET A 45 -2.94 6.43 -10.41
N ALA A 46 -4.20 6.90 -10.48
CA ALA A 46 -4.69 7.98 -9.64
C ALA A 46 -5.06 7.50 -8.22
N LEU A 47 -5.43 6.23 -8.05
CA LEU A 47 -5.83 5.67 -6.75
C LEU A 47 -4.78 5.86 -5.65
N PRO A 48 -3.46 5.63 -5.86
CA PRO A 48 -2.45 5.91 -4.84
C PRO A 48 -2.41 7.37 -4.38
N ALA A 49 -2.65 8.33 -5.28
CA ALA A 49 -2.66 9.75 -4.93
C ALA A 49 -3.88 10.10 -4.09
N VAL A 50 -5.06 9.60 -4.48
CA VAL A 50 -6.30 9.75 -3.69
C VAL A 50 -6.14 9.09 -2.33
N ALA A 51 -5.59 7.88 -2.28
CA ALA A 51 -5.33 7.17 -1.02
C ALA A 51 -4.39 7.95 -0.11
N ARG A 52 -3.34 8.60 -0.62
CA ARG A 52 -2.47 9.46 0.20
C ARG A 52 -3.17 10.69 0.76
N MET A 53 -4.14 11.24 0.04
CA MET A 53 -4.95 12.37 0.51
C MET A 53 -5.96 11.93 1.56
N THR A 54 -6.65 10.81 1.35
CA THR A 54 -7.73 10.35 2.23
C THR A 54 -7.25 9.56 3.44
N ALA A 55 -6.11 8.85 3.32
CA ALA A 55 -5.55 8.02 4.40
C ALA A 55 -5.33 8.79 5.72
N PRO A 56 -4.62 9.93 5.78
CA PRO A 56 -4.38 10.61 7.05
C PRO A 56 -5.67 11.09 7.72
N HIS A 57 -6.65 11.53 6.93
CA HIS A 57 -7.96 11.97 7.45
C HIS A 57 -8.81 10.80 7.94
N LEU A 58 -8.90 9.70 7.18
CA LEU A 58 -9.63 8.50 7.60
C LEU A 58 -8.99 7.85 8.82
N TRP A 59 -7.66 7.66 8.80
CA TRP A 59 -6.96 6.98 9.89
C TRP A 59 -6.91 7.80 11.17
N GLY A 60 -6.81 9.13 11.07
CA GLY A 60 -6.93 10.02 12.23
C GLY A 60 -8.31 9.90 12.88
N TRP A 61 -9.38 10.05 12.09
CA TRP A 61 -10.75 9.95 12.60
C TRP A 61 -11.09 8.56 13.16
N LEU A 62 -10.69 7.49 12.48
CA LEU A 62 -10.87 6.13 13.01
C LEU A 62 -10.06 5.93 14.30
N ALA A 63 -8.80 6.38 14.35
CA ALA A 63 -7.91 6.18 15.51
C ALA A 63 -8.45 6.87 16.76
N ASP A 64 -9.05 8.04 16.59
CA ASP A 64 -9.66 8.82 17.67
C ASP A 64 -10.95 8.17 18.19
N ALA A 65 -11.71 7.47 17.33
CA ALA A 65 -12.95 6.81 17.72
C ALA A 65 -12.75 5.39 18.31
N GLY A 66 -11.67 4.69 17.97
CA GLY A 66 -11.53 3.24 18.24
C GLY A 66 -10.22 2.79 18.90
N GLY A 67 -9.26 3.70 19.10
CA GLY A 67 -7.93 3.40 19.62
C GLY A 67 -6.99 2.83 18.56
N VAL A 68 -5.82 3.47 18.42
CA VAL A 68 -4.78 3.20 17.40
C VAL A 68 -4.49 1.71 17.20
N MET A 69 -4.40 0.93 18.29
CA MET A 69 -4.02 -0.48 18.22
C MET A 69 -5.07 -1.39 17.57
N ARG A 70 -6.37 -1.07 17.72
CA ARG A 70 -7.45 -1.88 17.14
C ARG A 70 -7.50 -1.72 15.61
N ILE A 71 -7.22 -0.51 15.14
CA ILE A 71 -7.17 -0.16 13.72
C ILE A 71 -5.96 -0.76 13.02
N VAL A 72 -4.78 -0.68 13.64
CA VAL A 72 -3.58 -1.32 13.08
C VAL A 72 -3.79 -2.82 12.91
N ARG A 73 -4.44 -3.50 13.87
CA ARG A 73 -4.77 -4.93 13.73
C ARG A 73 -5.76 -5.19 12.59
N ALA A 74 -6.80 -4.36 12.46
CA ALA A 74 -7.81 -4.51 11.42
C ALA A 74 -7.25 -4.29 10.01
N THR A 75 -6.40 -3.27 9.80
CA THR A 75 -5.77 -3.00 8.50
C THR A 75 -4.79 -4.08 8.09
N THR A 76 -4.02 -4.59 9.05
CA THR A 76 -3.07 -5.67 8.80
C THR A 76 -3.80 -6.95 8.38
N LEU A 77 -4.90 -7.30 9.07
CA LEU A 77 -5.77 -8.43 8.69
C LEU A 77 -6.40 -8.23 7.31
N ALA A 78 -6.94 -7.04 7.03
CA ALA A 78 -7.53 -6.72 5.73
C ALA A 78 -6.49 -6.84 4.60
N GLY A 79 -5.26 -6.38 4.84
CA GLY A 79 -4.15 -6.53 3.89
C GLY A 79 -3.83 -7.99 3.56
N VAL A 80 -3.81 -8.86 4.57
CA VAL A 80 -3.60 -10.31 4.39
C VAL A 80 -4.75 -10.94 3.60
N VAL A 81 -6.00 -10.58 3.90
CA VAL A 81 -7.17 -11.11 3.18
C VAL A 81 -7.18 -10.66 1.72
N CYS A 82 -6.91 -9.38 1.43
CA CYS A 82 -6.82 -8.88 0.06
C CYS A 82 -5.69 -9.58 -0.71
N TRP A 83 -4.55 -9.82 -0.07
CA TRP A 83 -3.43 -10.52 -0.69
C TRP A 83 -3.77 -11.98 -1.00
N LEU A 84 -4.39 -12.71 -0.07
CA LEU A 84 -4.85 -14.09 -0.30
C LEU A 84 -5.96 -14.16 -1.36
N GLY A 85 -6.88 -13.19 -1.36
CA GLY A 85 -7.95 -13.08 -2.35
C GLY A 85 -7.43 -12.87 -3.77
N MET A 86 -6.30 -12.18 -3.95
CA MET A 86 -5.65 -12.03 -5.24
C MET A 86 -5.23 -13.38 -5.86
N PHE A 87 -4.85 -14.36 -5.04
CA PHE A 87 -4.46 -15.71 -5.49
C PHE A 87 -5.63 -16.68 -5.63
N ALA A 88 -6.79 -16.37 -5.04
CA ALA A 88 -7.99 -17.20 -5.17
C ALA A 88 -8.67 -17.07 -6.55
N GLY A 89 -8.43 -15.96 -7.27
CA GLY A 89 -8.96 -15.73 -8.62
C GLY A 89 -8.12 -16.29 -9.77
N THR A 90 -7.01 -16.97 -9.46
CA THR A 90 -6.08 -17.54 -10.46
C THR A 90 -6.13 -19.07 -10.54
N ALA A 91 -7.25 -19.68 -10.18
CA ALA A 91 -7.50 -21.13 -10.25
C ALA A 91 -8.57 -21.47 -11.30
#